data_AF-A0A7V7D8V0-F1
#
_entry.id   AF-A0A7V7D8V0-F1
#
_cell.length_a   1.000
_cell.length_b   1.000
_cell.length_c   1.000
_cell.angle_alpha   90.00
_cell.angle_beta   90.00
_cell.angle_gamma   90.00
#
_symmetry.space_group_name_H-M   'P 1'
#
loop_
_entity.id
_entity.type
_entity.pdbx_description
1 polymer ?
#
loop_
_entity_poly.entity_id
_entity_poly.type
_entity_poly.pdbx_seq_one_letter_code
_entity_poly.pdbx_strand_id
1 'polypeptide(L)'
;MTPNQKNRKELWGKEFRSLEGRILEIRSCDSFSHIDTIFPSAVLHRISPAKSKAETDTTGAEATGHQWPFENNFFNCILIPDGFETLPDLAWAIQESYRVLKPGGRLVGTSIPDIPTFRIDQYERQQTNKEQILIDCTVRLGFRQPQWRGTSIWNGADGNKNVYFTATKYVRSNTMVSVVILCHNQAGYLRRSIHAALAQTYDPYEIIVVNNGSTDSSGEILKEFGDRIRVITREKGLPGSINAGFEAARGDYFTWTGSDNVMFPHMLDVLAGHLDTYQDAAGVYSDNALIDNKGRFLYNMHRPDYNPNLLLDVSRQWLIGISFMFRRDVFESVQGCDLSLQFGEDYDLWLKIASRYQIRHIPDQMVLMAYHDHSSGMSDEERQRRCQGLDYTRHKAQEIRKKYIQQISEFTNGQIQPV
;
A
#
# COMPACT_ATOMS: atom_id res chain seq x y z
N MET A 1 5.31 20.57 32.13
CA MET A 1 5.23 19.21 31.56
C MET A 1 6.22 18.33 32.29
N THR A 2 5.78 17.20 32.83
CA THR A 2 6.70 16.19 33.38
C THR A 2 7.63 15.67 32.28
N PRO A 3 8.83 15.15 32.61
CA PRO A 3 9.73 14.54 31.61
C PRO A 3 9.03 13.51 30.71
N ASN A 4 8.08 12.74 31.26
CA ASN A 4 7.25 11.79 30.52
C ASN A 4 6.32 12.44 29.48
N GLN A 5 5.76 13.61 29.76
CA GLN A 5 4.90 14.33 28.81
C GLN A 5 5.71 14.91 27.64
N LYS A 6 6.95 15.32 27.89
CA LYS A 6 7.86 15.87 26.86
C LYS A 6 8.32 14.78 25.88
N ASN A 7 8.67 13.60 26.39
CA ASN A 7 9.06 12.45 25.57
C ASN A 7 7.89 11.94 24.70
N ARG A 8 6.67 11.90 25.25
CA ARG A 8 5.46 11.53 24.47
C ARG A 8 5.22 12.51 23.33
N LYS A 9 5.32 13.83 23.57
CA LYS A 9 5.14 14.86 22.54
C LYS A 9 6.16 14.74 21.40
N GLU A 10 7.40 14.37 21.70
CA GLU A 10 8.44 14.21 20.69
C GLU A 10 8.27 12.93 19.87
N LEU A 11 7.93 11.81 20.52
CA LEU A 11 7.67 10.53 19.86
C LEU A 11 6.46 10.62 18.93
N TRP A 12 5.35 11.17 19.44
CA TRP A 12 4.14 11.37 18.64
C TRP A 12 4.35 12.42 17.55
N GLY A 13 5.18 13.42 17.82
CA GLY A 13 5.58 14.40 16.82
C GLY A 13 6.39 13.82 15.67
N LYS A 14 7.13 12.73 15.85
CA LYS A 14 7.90 12.10 14.76
C LYS A 14 7.05 11.10 13.97
N GLU A 15 6.23 10.32 14.67
CA GLU A 15 5.40 9.24 14.10
C GLU A 15 4.10 9.73 13.45
N PHE A 16 3.47 10.74 14.05
CA PHE A 16 2.07 11.09 13.76
C PHE A 16 1.87 12.50 13.19
N ARG A 17 2.94 13.30 13.04
CA ARG A 17 2.84 14.64 12.41
C ARG A 17 2.33 14.63 10.97
N SER A 18 2.37 13.47 10.30
CA SER A 18 1.82 13.27 8.96
C SER A 18 0.32 13.00 8.94
N LEU A 19 -0.36 12.91 10.09
CA LEU A 19 -1.80 12.69 10.14
C LEU A 19 -2.56 14.00 9.94
N GLU A 20 -3.14 14.13 8.74
CA GLU A 20 -4.03 15.24 8.35
C GLU A 20 -5.50 14.79 8.28
N GLY A 21 -6.42 15.74 8.35
CA GLY A 21 -7.85 15.51 8.18
C GLY A 21 -8.65 15.42 9.48
N ARG A 22 -9.71 14.61 9.50
CA ARG A 22 -10.62 14.47 10.67
C ARG A 22 -10.09 13.42 11.63
N ILE A 23 -9.89 13.78 12.89
CA ILE A 23 -9.41 12.89 13.94
C ILE A 23 -10.49 12.74 15.01
N LEU A 24 -10.78 11.51 15.44
CA LEU A 24 -11.63 11.24 16.60
C LEU A 24 -10.76 10.85 17.80
N GLU A 25 -10.86 11.57 18.91
CA GLU A 25 -10.25 11.22 20.18
C GLU A 25 -11.29 10.55 21.09
N ILE A 26 -11.00 9.33 21.57
CA ILE A 26 -11.85 8.57 22.48
C ILE A 26 -11.28 8.67 23.90
N ARG A 27 -12.01 9.31 24.81
CA ARG A 27 -11.54 9.61 26.18
C ARG A 27 -12.18 8.73 27.23
N SER A 28 -11.37 8.20 28.15
CA SER A 28 -11.87 7.45 29.32
C SER A 28 -12.00 8.32 30.58
N CYS A 29 -11.11 9.29 30.77
CA CYS A 29 -11.17 10.32 31.82
C CYS A 29 -10.26 11.51 31.47
N ASP A 30 -10.36 12.60 32.24
CA ASP A 30 -9.66 13.87 32.00
C ASP A 30 -8.13 13.75 32.03
N SER A 31 -7.51 13.37 30.91
CA SER A 31 -6.08 13.59 30.70
C SER A 31 -5.61 13.41 29.26
N PHE A 32 -5.67 14.47 28.44
CA PHE A 32 -4.64 14.74 27.40
C PHE A 32 -4.78 16.18 26.85
N SER A 33 -4.29 17.17 27.59
CA SER A 33 -4.46 18.62 27.30
C SER A 33 -3.67 19.15 26.09
N HIS A 34 -3.08 18.28 25.25
CA HIS A 34 -2.06 18.70 24.28
C HIS A 34 -2.20 18.09 22.89
N ILE A 35 -3.27 17.33 22.61
CA ILE A 35 -3.48 16.69 21.30
C ILE A 35 -3.60 17.73 20.18
N ASP A 36 -4.22 18.88 20.47
CA ASP A 36 -4.33 20.04 19.57
C ASP A 36 -2.95 20.60 19.18
N THR A 37 -1.94 20.43 20.03
CA THR A 37 -0.56 20.84 19.74
C THR A 37 0.25 19.80 18.97
N ILE A 38 -0.25 18.57 18.88
CA ILE A 38 0.35 17.47 18.11
C ILE A 38 -0.17 17.49 16.68
N PHE A 39 -1.46 17.81 16.49
CA PHE A 39 -2.15 17.81 15.20
C PHE A 39 -2.74 19.19 14.86
N PRO A 40 -1.90 20.23 14.66
CA PRO A 40 -2.38 21.61 14.52
C PRO A 40 -3.24 21.85 13.27
N SER A 41 -3.11 20.99 12.24
CA SER A 41 -3.85 21.10 10.98
C SER A 41 -5.07 20.16 10.88
N ALA A 42 -5.35 19.38 11.93
CA ALA A 42 -6.43 18.40 11.92
C ALA A 42 -7.74 18.97 12.49
N VAL A 43 -8.87 18.48 11.99
CA VAL A 43 -10.19 18.73 12.58
C VAL A 43 -10.45 17.67 13.64
N LEU A 44 -10.41 18.06 14.91
CA LEU A 44 -10.53 17.13 16.02
C LEU A 44 -11.97 17.02 16.54
N HIS A 45 -12.43 15.78 16.67
CA HIS A 45 -13.68 15.38 17.29
C HIS A 45 -13.38 14.56 18.53
N ARG A 46 -14.28 14.56 19.51
CA ARG A 46 -14.06 13.89 20.81
C ARG A 46 -15.30 13.13 21.22
N ILE A 47 -15.12 11.92 21.75
CA ILE A 47 -16.20 11.11 22.32
C ILE A 47 -15.74 10.43 23.61
N SER A 48 -16.64 10.24 24.57
CA SER A 48 -16.35 9.51 25.81
C SER A 48 -17.32 8.34 25.97
N PRO A 49 -16.86 7.09 25.78
CA PRO A 49 -17.67 5.89 26.01
C PRO A 49 -17.99 5.63 27.48
N ALA A 50 -17.28 6.28 28.41
CA ALA A 50 -17.27 5.95 29.83
C ALA A 50 -18.24 6.78 30.70
N LYS A 51 -18.85 7.85 30.18
CA LYS A 51 -19.76 8.70 30.98
C LYS A 51 -21.21 8.56 30.52
N SER A 52 -22.04 7.92 31.35
CA SER A 52 -23.50 8.03 31.28
C SER A 52 -24.03 9.41 31.71
N LYS A 53 -23.19 10.46 31.73
CA LYS A 53 -23.55 11.83 32.11
C LYS A 53 -22.76 12.86 31.32
N ALA A 54 -23.52 13.73 30.67
CA ALA A 54 -23.14 14.82 29.80
C ALA A 54 -22.05 15.74 30.39
N GLU A 55 -20.99 15.95 29.62
CA GLU A 55 -20.21 17.19 29.62
C GLU A 55 -19.95 17.58 28.16
N THR A 56 -20.49 18.73 27.77
CA THR A 56 -20.46 19.29 26.42
C THR A 56 -19.25 20.19 26.22
N ASP A 57 -18.42 19.92 25.20
CA ASP A 57 -17.85 20.90 24.25
C ASP A 57 -16.93 20.19 23.24
N THR A 58 -16.79 20.52 21.95
CA THR A 58 -17.29 21.58 21.06
C THR A 58 -18.02 21.00 19.82
N THR A 59 -18.34 19.70 19.81
CA THR A 59 -19.18 19.06 18.77
C THR A 59 -20.36 18.22 19.31
N GLY A 60 -20.56 18.18 20.64
CA GLY A 60 -21.84 17.83 21.27
C GLY A 60 -22.43 16.45 20.96
N ALA A 61 -21.61 15.46 20.58
CA ALA A 61 -22.11 14.18 20.11
C ALA A 61 -22.00 13.10 21.19
N GLU A 62 -23.14 12.73 21.80
CA GLU A 62 -23.22 11.59 22.73
C GLU A 62 -23.35 10.28 21.94
N ALA A 63 -22.62 9.23 22.37
CA ALA A 63 -22.85 7.87 21.87
C ALA A 63 -24.20 7.37 22.43
N THR A 64 -25.27 7.49 21.65
CA THR A 64 -26.57 6.92 22.03
C THR A 64 -26.63 5.47 21.55
N GLY A 65 -26.63 4.53 22.48
CA GLY A 65 -26.59 3.09 22.15
C GLY A 65 -25.25 2.60 21.61
N HIS A 66 -25.24 1.39 21.03
CA HIS A 66 -24.06 0.78 20.40
C HIS A 66 -23.72 1.40 19.03
N GLN A 67 -23.83 2.73 18.85
CA GLN A 67 -23.43 3.40 17.61
C GLN A 67 -22.95 4.85 17.86
N TRP A 68 -21.84 5.24 17.23
CA TRP A 68 -21.35 6.62 17.27
C TRP A 68 -22.15 7.55 16.35
N PRO A 69 -22.31 8.83 16.71
CA PRO A 69 -23.11 9.82 15.98
C PRO A 69 -22.38 10.39 14.74
N PHE A 70 -21.61 9.55 14.03
CA PHE A 70 -20.87 9.93 12.85
C PHE A 70 -21.26 9.05 11.68
N GLU A 71 -21.19 9.58 10.46
CA GLU A 71 -21.37 8.81 9.24
C GLU A 71 -20.27 7.75 9.10
N ASN A 72 -20.50 6.79 8.21
CA ASN A 72 -19.48 5.81 7.85
C ASN A 72 -18.32 6.53 7.15
N ASN A 73 -17.07 6.06 7.35
CA ASN A 73 -15.88 6.62 6.69
C ASN A 73 -15.68 8.15 6.93
N PHE A 74 -16.00 8.63 8.12
CA PHE A 74 -15.90 10.03 8.48
C PHE A 74 -14.48 10.46 8.91
N PHE A 75 -13.72 9.58 9.58
CA PHE A 75 -12.44 9.93 10.22
C PHE A 75 -11.22 9.39 9.48
N ASN A 76 -10.17 10.20 9.39
CA ASN A 76 -8.84 9.80 8.93
C ASN A 76 -8.06 9.06 10.02
N CYS A 77 -8.28 9.42 11.28
CA CYS A 77 -7.62 8.80 12.42
C CYS A 77 -8.58 8.69 13.62
N ILE A 78 -8.45 7.64 14.40
CA ILE A 78 -9.07 7.50 15.72
C ILE A 78 -7.95 7.30 16.74
N LEU A 79 -7.97 8.07 17.81
CA LEU A 79 -6.98 8.09 18.88
C LEU A 79 -7.63 7.62 20.19
N ILE A 80 -7.02 6.63 20.85
CA ILE A 80 -7.42 6.10 22.16
C ILE A 80 -6.23 6.31 23.13
N PRO A 81 -6.07 7.52 23.68
CA PRO A 81 -4.89 7.90 24.47
C PRO A 81 -4.74 7.15 25.80
N ASP A 82 -5.85 6.74 26.43
CA ASP A 82 -5.87 5.99 27.70
C ASP A 82 -5.95 4.46 27.50
N GLY A 83 -5.69 4.03 26.28
CA GLY A 83 -5.65 2.63 25.91
C GLY A 83 -6.98 1.90 25.85
N PHE A 84 -6.95 0.72 25.23
CA PHE A 84 -8.14 -0.09 24.97
C PHE A 84 -8.77 -0.67 26.26
N GLU A 85 -7.98 -0.82 27.32
CA GLU A 85 -8.38 -1.34 28.63
C GLU A 85 -9.37 -0.45 29.38
N THR A 86 -9.39 0.84 29.08
CA THR A 86 -10.29 1.79 29.74
C THR A 86 -11.67 1.88 29.05
N LEU A 87 -11.84 1.17 27.92
CA LEU A 87 -13.10 1.12 27.19
C LEU A 87 -14.01 0.02 27.76
N PRO A 88 -15.22 0.38 28.26
CA PRO A 88 -16.15 -0.59 28.86
C PRO A 88 -16.55 -1.72 27.90
N ASP A 89 -16.63 -1.43 26.60
CA ASP A 89 -16.89 -2.41 25.54
C ASP A 89 -15.92 -2.19 24.38
N LEU A 90 -14.75 -2.81 24.52
CA LEU A 90 -13.67 -2.76 23.54
C LEU A 90 -14.10 -3.33 22.17
N ALA A 91 -14.85 -4.43 22.17
CA ALA A 91 -15.27 -5.08 20.93
C ALA A 91 -16.19 -4.15 20.12
N TRP A 92 -17.16 -3.54 20.79
CA TRP A 92 -18.00 -2.51 20.21
C TRP A 92 -17.19 -1.29 19.74
N ALA A 93 -16.28 -0.77 20.56
CA ALA A 93 -15.50 0.41 20.18
C ALA A 93 -14.62 0.16 18.94
N ILE A 94 -14.09 -1.05 18.76
CA ILE A 94 -13.37 -1.42 17.54
C ILE A 94 -14.32 -1.57 16.35
N GLN A 95 -15.52 -2.13 16.54
CA GLN A 95 -16.54 -2.22 15.49
C GLN A 95 -17.02 -0.83 15.04
N GLU A 96 -17.25 0.08 15.97
CA GLU A 96 -17.60 1.46 15.64
C GLU A 96 -16.42 2.23 15.05
N SER A 97 -15.20 1.97 15.53
CA SER A 97 -13.99 2.47 14.88
C SER A 97 -13.93 2.01 13.44
N TYR A 98 -14.23 0.75 13.16
CA TYR A 98 -14.34 0.27 11.80
C TYR A 98 -15.38 1.05 11.03
N ARG A 99 -16.59 1.22 11.54
CA ARG A 99 -17.67 1.87 10.81
C ARG A 99 -17.31 3.30 10.39
N VAL A 100 -16.80 4.11 11.31
CA VAL A 100 -16.58 5.54 11.08
C VAL A 100 -15.19 5.87 10.53
N LEU A 101 -14.21 4.97 10.62
CA LEU A 101 -12.89 5.23 10.05
C LEU A 101 -12.97 5.13 8.54
N LYS A 102 -12.29 6.05 7.85
CA LYS A 102 -12.08 5.95 6.41
C LYS A 102 -11.28 4.68 6.12
N PRO A 103 -11.50 4.04 4.97
CA PRO A 103 -10.54 3.11 4.42
C PRO A 103 -9.14 3.78 4.41
N GLY A 104 -8.06 3.05 4.71
CA GLY A 104 -6.70 3.61 4.87
C GLY A 104 -6.50 4.51 6.12
N GLY A 105 -7.55 4.75 6.92
CA GLY A 105 -7.46 5.51 8.16
C GLY A 105 -6.81 4.70 9.29
N ARG A 106 -6.25 5.40 10.28
CA ARG A 106 -5.45 4.80 11.36
C ARG A 106 -6.21 4.82 12.69
N LEU A 107 -6.21 3.70 13.41
CA LEU A 107 -6.62 3.60 14.80
C LEU A 107 -5.36 3.49 15.65
N VAL A 108 -5.10 4.50 16.48
CA VAL A 108 -3.94 4.57 17.36
C VAL A 108 -4.40 4.42 18.80
N GLY A 109 -3.86 3.45 19.53
CA GLY A 109 -4.10 3.32 20.96
C GLY A 109 -2.82 3.06 21.72
N THR A 110 -2.86 3.26 23.05
CA THR A 110 -1.84 2.84 24.01
C THR A 110 -2.28 1.54 24.71
N SER A 111 -1.37 0.74 25.25
CA SER A 111 -1.73 -0.29 26.25
C SER A 111 -0.70 -0.31 27.36
N ILE A 112 -1.19 -0.60 28.57
CA ILE A 112 -0.38 -1.02 29.70
C ILE A 112 -0.13 -2.55 29.60
N PRO A 113 1.08 -3.04 29.91
CA PRO A 113 1.43 -4.46 29.94
C PRO A 113 0.57 -5.21 30.96
N ASP A 114 0.19 -6.45 30.63
CA ASP A 114 -0.60 -7.42 31.43
C ASP A 114 -2.10 -7.54 31.06
N ILE A 115 -2.50 -7.11 29.86
CA ILE A 115 -3.87 -7.33 29.35
C ILE A 115 -3.92 -8.64 28.52
N PRO A 116 -4.69 -9.67 28.94
CA PRO A 116 -4.73 -10.99 28.32
C PRO A 116 -5.71 -11.11 27.11
N THR A 117 -6.37 -10.04 26.68
CA THR A 117 -7.50 -10.11 25.72
C THR A 117 -7.14 -9.90 24.25
N PHE A 118 -5.93 -9.48 23.90
CA PHE A 118 -5.49 -9.40 22.51
C PHE A 118 -4.68 -10.65 22.13
N ARG A 119 -5.30 -11.60 21.42
CA ARG A 119 -4.54 -12.61 20.67
C ARG A 119 -3.97 -11.95 19.42
N ILE A 120 -2.70 -11.59 19.50
CA ILE A 120 -1.89 -11.21 18.34
C ILE A 120 -1.45 -12.53 17.68
N ASP A 121 -2.06 -12.87 16.55
CA ASP A 121 -1.91 -14.21 15.97
C ASP A 121 -0.52 -14.47 15.35
N GLN A 122 0.26 -13.42 15.05
CA GLN A 122 1.61 -13.53 14.50
C GLN A 122 2.47 -12.34 14.96
N TYR A 123 3.69 -12.62 15.43
CA TYR A 123 4.67 -11.61 15.84
C TYR A 123 6.05 -11.98 15.26
N GLU A 124 6.68 -11.05 14.54
CA GLU A 124 8.10 -11.10 14.23
C GLU A 124 8.82 -9.94 14.94
N ARG A 125 9.84 -10.29 15.74
CA ARG A 125 10.63 -9.34 16.52
C ARG A 125 11.81 -8.88 15.69
N GLN A 126 11.80 -7.63 15.24
CA GLN A 126 13.01 -6.99 14.70
C GLN A 126 13.64 -6.11 15.78
N GLN A 127 14.88 -6.42 16.16
CA GLN A 127 15.69 -5.54 17.02
C GLN A 127 16.43 -4.53 16.15
N THR A 128 16.04 -3.27 16.24
CA THR A 128 16.84 -2.16 15.71
C THR A 128 17.76 -1.62 16.81
N ASN A 129 18.98 -1.23 16.45
CA ASN A 129 19.99 -0.78 17.42
C ASN A 129 19.48 0.42 18.25
N LYS A 130 19.48 0.21 19.57
CA LYS A 130 19.06 1.08 20.69
C LYS A 130 17.54 1.21 20.92
N GLU A 131 17.09 0.49 21.95
CA GLU A 131 15.88 0.67 22.78
C GLU A 131 14.49 0.53 22.15
N GLN A 132 14.35 0.50 20.83
CA GLN A 132 13.06 0.30 20.16
C GLN A 132 12.90 -1.13 19.64
N ILE A 133 11.76 -1.75 19.98
CA ILE A 133 11.32 -3.02 19.41
C ILE A 133 10.06 -2.72 18.61
N LEU A 134 10.12 -2.98 17.30
CA LEU A 134 8.97 -2.93 16.39
C LEU A 134 8.25 -4.30 16.43
N ILE A 135 6.93 -4.26 16.56
CA ILE A 135 6.07 -5.46 16.58
C ILE A 135 4.97 -5.27 15.55
N ASP A 136 5.00 -6.05 14.48
CA ASP A 136 3.88 -6.14 13.54
C ASP A 136 2.78 -7.02 14.13
N CYS A 137 1.58 -6.46 14.22
CA CYS A 137 0.40 -7.11 14.77
C CYS A 137 -0.71 -7.13 13.72
N THR A 138 -1.36 -8.28 13.57
CA THR A 138 -2.64 -8.39 12.85
C THR A 138 -3.75 -8.66 13.87
N VAL A 139 -4.73 -7.76 13.98
CA VAL A 139 -5.91 -7.99 14.83
C VAL A 139 -6.99 -8.62 13.95
N ARG A 140 -7.28 -9.90 14.20
CA ARG A 140 -8.37 -10.63 13.54
C ARG A 140 -9.59 -10.65 14.45
N LEU A 141 -10.62 -9.88 14.09
CA LEU A 141 -11.96 -10.04 14.66
C LEU A 141 -12.71 -11.06 13.80
N GLY A 142 -13.18 -12.15 14.42
CA GLY A 142 -13.74 -13.36 13.81
C GLY A 142 -14.21 -13.30 12.34
N PHE A 143 -13.59 -14.16 11.51
CA PHE A 143 -13.94 -14.75 10.20
C PHE A 143 -14.69 -13.97 9.09
N ARG A 144 -15.23 -12.77 9.30
CA ARG A 144 -15.94 -11.98 8.28
C ARG A 144 -15.75 -10.46 8.40
N GLN A 145 -14.81 -10.02 9.23
CA GLN A 145 -14.63 -8.63 9.67
C GLN A 145 -13.17 -8.18 9.43
N PRO A 146 -12.90 -6.87 9.34
CA PRO A 146 -11.72 -6.25 8.70
C PRO A 146 -10.35 -6.75 9.16
N GLN A 147 -9.40 -6.66 8.24
CA GLN A 147 -7.98 -6.80 8.57
C GLN A 147 -7.45 -5.45 9.07
N TRP A 148 -6.95 -5.45 10.29
CA TRP A 148 -6.20 -4.35 10.86
C TRP A 148 -4.75 -4.78 11.00
N ARG A 149 -3.83 -4.09 10.32
CA ARG A 149 -2.39 -4.26 10.48
C ARG A 149 -1.80 -3.06 11.20
N GLY A 150 -0.87 -3.30 12.11
CA GLY A 150 -0.19 -2.23 12.82
C GLY A 150 1.15 -2.58 13.41
N THR A 151 1.87 -1.52 13.75
CA THR A 151 3.23 -1.55 14.28
C THR A 151 3.23 -1.05 15.71
N SER A 152 3.95 -1.73 16.60
CA SER A 152 4.13 -1.31 17.99
C SER A 152 5.50 -0.74 18.29
N ILE A 153 5.56 0.29 19.12
CA ILE A 153 6.81 0.91 19.57
C ILE A 153 6.91 0.78 21.09
N TRP A 154 8.01 0.18 21.54
CA TRP A 154 8.41 0.16 22.95
C TRP A 154 9.39 1.28 23.24
N ASN A 155 9.13 2.07 24.29
CA ASN A 155 10.15 2.85 25.00
C ASN A 155 9.73 3.03 26.46
N GLY A 156 10.63 2.74 27.40
CA GLY A 156 10.47 3.11 28.80
C GLY A 156 11.82 3.26 29.48
N ALA A 157 12.18 4.50 29.83
CA ALA A 157 13.29 4.82 30.74
C ALA A 157 12.80 4.96 32.21
N ASP A 158 11.50 4.76 32.43
CA ASP A 158 10.75 5.06 33.65
C ASP A 158 9.97 3.83 34.20
N GLY A 159 10.26 2.62 33.68
CA GLY A 159 9.70 1.36 34.19
C GLY A 159 8.26 1.04 33.77
N ASN A 160 7.49 2.01 33.28
CA ASN A 160 6.17 1.78 32.68
C ASN A 160 6.29 1.36 31.21
N LYS A 161 5.62 0.26 30.82
CA LYS A 161 5.59 -0.20 29.43
C LYS A 161 4.34 0.41 28.77
N ASN A 162 4.50 1.17 27.70
CA ASN A 162 3.38 1.64 26.88
C ASN A 162 3.55 1.02 25.49
N VAL A 163 2.51 0.33 24.99
CA VAL A 163 2.50 -0.24 23.64
C VAL A 163 1.61 0.61 22.76
N TYR A 164 2.15 1.20 21.71
CA TYR A 164 1.34 1.86 20.69
C TYR A 164 0.94 0.85 19.63
N PHE A 165 -0.24 0.95 19.04
CA PHE A 165 -0.58 0.14 17.86
C PHE A 165 -1.31 1.03 16.86
N THR A 166 -0.82 1.02 15.62
CA THR A 166 -1.41 1.77 14.51
C THR A 166 -2.15 0.82 13.60
N ALA A 167 -3.45 0.65 13.80
CA ALA A 167 -4.27 -0.27 13.01
C ALA A 167 -4.90 0.47 11.81
N THR A 168 -4.64 0.02 10.58
CA THR A 168 -5.27 0.62 9.38
C THR A 168 -6.54 -0.12 8.97
N LYS A 169 -7.65 0.59 8.72
CA LYS A 169 -8.90 -0.02 8.22
C LYS A 169 -8.76 -0.35 6.73
N TYR A 170 -8.84 -1.63 6.39
CA TYR A 170 -9.05 -2.08 5.03
C TYR A 170 -10.48 -2.58 4.85
N VAL A 171 -11.24 -1.89 3.98
CA VAL A 171 -12.48 -2.47 3.44
C VAL A 171 -12.04 -3.44 2.36
N ARG A 172 -12.49 -4.70 2.45
CA ARG A 172 -12.32 -5.63 1.34
C ARG A 172 -13.06 -5.08 0.15
N SER A 173 -12.31 -4.81 -0.92
CA SER A 173 -12.90 -4.49 -2.20
C SER A 173 -13.65 -5.73 -2.73
N ASN A 174 -14.75 -5.51 -3.43
CA ASN A 174 -15.45 -6.56 -4.20
C ASN A 174 -15.25 -6.33 -5.71
N THR A 175 -14.30 -5.46 -6.06
CA THR A 175 -13.99 -5.05 -7.42
C THR A 175 -13.11 -6.12 -8.09
N MET A 176 -13.48 -6.58 -9.27
CA MET A 176 -12.71 -7.62 -9.95
C MET A 176 -11.31 -7.11 -10.32
N VAL A 177 -10.27 -7.86 -9.95
CA VAL A 177 -8.88 -7.54 -10.31
C VAL A 177 -8.41 -8.44 -11.44
N SER A 178 -7.82 -7.87 -12.48
CA SER A 178 -7.10 -8.62 -13.52
C SER A 178 -5.59 -8.48 -13.32
N VAL A 179 -4.93 -9.62 -13.05
CA VAL A 179 -3.47 -9.73 -12.92
C VAL A 179 -2.90 -10.21 -14.26
N VAL A 180 -2.09 -9.38 -14.91
CA VAL A 180 -1.37 -9.74 -16.14
C VAL A 180 0.06 -10.17 -15.82
N ILE A 181 0.42 -11.42 -16.14
CA ILE A 181 1.79 -11.92 -16.00
C ILE A 181 2.46 -11.95 -17.37
N LEU A 182 3.60 -11.28 -17.49
CA LEU A 182 4.36 -11.13 -18.73
C LEU A 182 5.47 -12.19 -18.79
N CYS A 183 5.38 -13.08 -19.78
CA CYS A 183 6.24 -14.25 -19.89
C CYS A 183 7.02 -14.27 -21.22
N HIS A 184 8.35 -14.36 -21.13
CA HIS A 184 9.23 -14.62 -22.27
C HIS A 184 10.51 -15.31 -21.79
N ASN A 185 10.68 -16.60 -22.11
CA ASN A 185 11.89 -17.37 -21.78
C ASN A 185 12.29 -17.34 -20.29
N GLN A 186 11.32 -17.55 -19.39
CA GLN A 186 11.53 -17.51 -17.93
C GLN A 186 11.03 -18.79 -17.23
N ALA A 187 11.19 -19.95 -17.87
CA ALA A 187 10.71 -21.23 -17.33
C ALA A 187 11.18 -21.51 -15.89
N GLY A 188 12.38 -21.07 -15.52
CA GLY A 188 12.94 -21.25 -14.18
C GLY A 188 12.20 -20.53 -13.05
N TYR A 189 11.47 -19.45 -13.35
CA TYR A 189 10.77 -18.64 -12.35
C TYR A 189 9.24 -18.69 -12.50
N LEU A 190 8.76 -18.97 -13.71
CA LEU A 190 7.35 -18.87 -14.10
C LEU A 190 6.40 -19.61 -13.15
N ARG A 191 6.74 -20.85 -12.76
CA ARG A 191 5.91 -21.65 -11.85
C ARG A 191 5.72 -20.97 -10.50
N ARG A 192 6.80 -20.42 -9.93
CA ARG A 192 6.74 -19.71 -8.64
C ARG A 192 5.91 -18.44 -8.75
N SER A 193 6.10 -17.67 -9.82
CA SER A 193 5.35 -16.44 -10.06
C SER A 193 3.84 -16.70 -10.17
N ILE A 194 3.42 -17.70 -10.96
CA ILE A 194 2.00 -18.07 -11.09
C ILE A 194 1.43 -18.59 -9.76
N HIS A 195 2.16 -19.43 -9.02
CA HIS A 195 1.70 -19.88 -7.70
C HIS A 195 1.52 -18.72 -6.72
N ALA A 196 2.40 -17.71 -6.74
CA ALA A 196 2.29 -16.53 -5.92
C ALA A 196 1.07 -15.66 -6.28
N ALA A 197 0.76 -15.55 -7.58
CA ALA A 197 -0.45 -14.89 -8.06
C ALA A 197 -1.73 -15.66 -7.72
N LEU A 198 -1.70 -17.01 -7.72
CA LEU A 198 -2.84 -17.85 -7.30
C LEU A 198 -3.04 -17.90 -5.79
N ALA A 199 -2.03 -17.53 -5.00
CA ALA A 199 -2.07 -17.55 -3.54
C ALA A 199 -2.65 -16.25 -2.94
N GLN A 200 -3.27 -15.38 -3.74
CA GLN A 200 -3.86 -14.14 -3.26
C GLN A 200 -5.07 -14.44 -2.37
N THR A 201 -5.16 -13.69 -1.27
CA THR A 201 -6.25 -13.76 -0.28
C THR A 201 -7.49 -12.96 -0.69
N TYR A 202 -7.38 -12.22 -1.78
CA TYR A 202 -8.43 -11.41 -2.38
C TYR A 202 -9.29 -12.24 -3.34
N ASP A 203 -10.57 -11.90 -3.43
CA ASP A 203 -11.55 -12.45 -4.38
C ASP A 203 -12.62 -11.35 -4.53
N PRO A 204 -13.02 -10.93 -5.75
CA PRO A 204 -12.80 -11.59 -7.04
C PRO A 204 -11.53 -11.16 -7.81
N TYR A 205 -10.81 -12.12 -8.41
CA TYR A 205 -9.72 -11.81 -9.35
C TYR A 205 -9.56 -12.87 -10.46
N GLU A 206 -8.86 -12.49 -11.54
CA GLU A 206 -8.42 -13.41 -12.59
C GLU A 206 -6.91 -13.22 -12.90
N ILE A 207 -6.30 -14.26 -13.47
CA ILE A 207 -4.91 -14.24 -13.92
C ILE A 207 -4.86 -14.46 -15.42
N ILE A 208 -4.16 -13.57 -16.12
CA ILE A 208 -3.93 -13.63 -17.56
C ILE A 208 -2.42 -13.70 -17.77
N VAL A 209 -1.92 -14.77 -18.37
CA VAL A 209 -0.50 -14.90 -18.71
C VAL A 209 -0.31 -14.65 -20.19
N VAL A 210 0.50 -13.65 -20.51
CA VAL A 210 0.85 -13.32 -21.89
C VAL A 210 2.23 -13.90 -22.21
N ASN A 211 2.25 -14.97 -22.99
CA ASN A 211 3.47 -15.59 -23.49
C ASN A 211 3.91 -14.89 -24.78
N ASN A 212 4.96 -14.07 -24.67
CA ASN A 212 5.53 -13.30 -25.76
C ASN A 212 6.50 -14.13 -26.62
N GLY A 213 6.04 -15.27 -27.13
CA GLY A 213 6.84 -16.12 -28.03
C GLY A 213 8.01 -16.85 -27.34
N SER A 214 7.80 -17.41 -26.14
CA SER A 214 8.84 -18.20 -25.48
C SER A 214 9.22 -19.44 -26.30
N THR A 215 10.53 -19.74 -26.28
CA THR A 215 11.18 -20.88 -26.95
C THR A 215 11.71 -21.93 -25.97
N ASP A 216 11.67 -21.64 -24.66
CA ASP A 216 11.97 -22.58 -23.59
C ASP A 216 10.72 -23.37 -23.15
N SER A 217 10.85 -24.12 -22.04
CA SER A 217 9.74 -24.91 -21.47
C SER A 217 8.60 -24.06 -20.87
N SER A 218 8.59 -22.72 -21.00
CA SER A 218 7.51 -21.88 -20.47
C SER A 218 6.14 -22.29 -21.01
N GLY A 219 6.05 -22.63 -22.31
CA GLY A 219 4.80 -23.07 -22.93
C GLY A 219 4.24 -24.37 -22.36
N GLU A 220 5.10 -25.27 -21.90
CA GLU A 220 4.71 -26.53 -21.23
C GLU A 220 4.23 -26.25 -19.81
N ILE A 221 4.97 -25.44 -19.07
CA ILE A 221 4.63 -25.02 -17.70
C ILE A 221 3.25 -24.36 -17.66
N LEU A 222 2.93 -23.48 -18.62
CA LEU A 222 1.64 -22.80 -18.68
C LEU A 222 0.46 -23.78 -18.82
N LYS A 223 0.62 -24.88 -19.55
CA LYS A 223 -0.44 -25.89 -19.74
C LYS A 223 -0.82 -26.58 -18.44
N GLU A 224 0.11 -26.71 -17.50
CA GLU A 224 -0.12 -27.37 -16.21
C GLU A 224 -1.07 -26.59 -15.28
N PHE A 225 -1.25 -25.30 -15.52
CA PHE A 225 -2.15 -24.48 -14.72
C PHE A 225 -3.62 -24.60 -15.14
N GLY A 226 -3.88 -25.06 -16.36
CA GLY A 226 -5.23 -25.28 -16.88
C GLY A 226 -6.11 -24.04 -16.76
N ASP A 227 -7.37 -24.23 -16.38
CA ASP A 227 -8.38 -23.15 -16.30
C ASP A 227 -8.15 -22.16 -15.13
N ARG A 228 -7.14 -22.40 -14.28
CA ARG A 228 -6.78 -21.45 -13.21
C ARG A 228 -6.18 -20.15 -13.74
N ILE A 229 -5.70 -20.16 -14.99
CA ILE A 229 -5.15 -18.98 -15.67
C ILE A 229 -5.68 -18.92 -17.11
N ARG A 230 -5.74 -17.72 -17.68
CA ARG A 230 -5.99 -17.53 -19.12
C ARG A 230 -4.66 -17.25 -19.83
N VAL A 231 -4.31 -18.03 -20.85
CA VAL A 231 -3.05 -17.85 -21.58
C VAL A 231 -3.30 -17.17 -22.93
N ILE A 232 -2.50 -16.15 -23.23
CA ILE A 232 -2.46 -15.47 -24.53
C ILE A 232 -1.05 -15.61 -25.09
N THR A 233 -0.91 -16.24 -26.26
CA THR A 233 0.40 -16.37 -26.92
C THR A 233 0.47 -15.42 -28.11
N ARG A 234 1.32 -14.39 -28.03
CA ARG A 234 1.52 -13.38 -29.10
C ARG A 234 2.92 -12.79 -29.00
N GLU A 235 3.68 -12.79 -30.10
CA GLU A 235 4.99 -12.15 -30.17
C GLU A 235 4.83 -10.68 -30.59
N LYS A 236 4.72 -9.77 -29.63
CA LYS A 236 4.52 -8.33 -29.87
C LYS A 236 5.38 -7.43 -28.98
N GLY A 237 6.43 -7.98 -28.39
CA GLY A 237 7.26 -7.27 -27.41
C GLY A 237 6.51 -6.96 -26.13
N LEU A 238 7.17 -6.25 -25.22
CA LEU A 238 6.64 -5.95 -23.89
C LEU A 238 5.40 -5.02 -23.93
N PRO A 239 5.39 -3.88 -24.65
CA PRO A 239 4.19 -3.03 -24.74
C PRO A 239 2.98 -3.77 -25.33
N GLY A 240 3.21 -4.54 -26.39
CA GLY A 240 2.15 -5.33 -27.03
C GLY A 240 1.61 -6.44 -26.14
N SER A 241 2.46 -6.99 -25.27
CA SER A 241 2.05 -8.00 -24.29
C SER A 241 1.20 -7.40 -23.17
N ILE A 242 1.58 -6.23 -22.66
CA ILE A 242 0.79 -5.49 -21.66
C ILE A 242 -0.60 -5.15 -22.22
N ASN A 243 -0.64 -4.53 -23.41
CA ASN A 243 -1.91 -4.17 -24.05
C ASN A 243 -2.78 -5.41 -24.32
N ALA A 244 -2.21 -6.50 -24.85
CA ALA A 244 -2.97 -7.73 -25.12
C ALA A 244 -3.52 -8.38 -23.84
N GLY A 245 -2.79 -8.30 -22.73
CA GLY A 245 -3.25 -8.78 -21.44
C GLY A 245 -4.47 -8.00 -20.95
N PHE A 246 -4.41 -6.67 -20.98
CA PHE A 246 -5.50 -5.80 -20.53
C PHE A 246 -6.68 -5.72 -21.51
N GLU A 247 -6.46 -5.86 -22.83
CA GLU A 247 -7.55 -6.02 -23.80
C GLU A 247 -8.41 -7.25 -23.51
N ALA A 248 -7.79 -8.33 -23.03
CA ALA A 248 -8.50 -9.55 -22.67
C ALA A 248 -9.10 -9.50 -21.26
N ALA A 249 -8.75 -8.51 -20.44
CA ALA A 249 -9.10 -8.46 -19.03
C ALA A 249 -10.59 -8.13 -18.79
N ARG A 250 -11.12 -8.63 -17.68
CA ARG A 250 -12.52 -8.51 -17.23
C ARG A 250 -12.68 -7.73 -15.92
N GLY A 251 -11.59 -7.49 -15.19
CA GLY A 251 -11.59 -6.75 -13.94
C GLY A 251 -11.54 -5.24 -14.11
N ASP A 252 -12.10 -4.50 -13.16
CA ASP A 252 -12.07 -3.03 -13.16
C ASP A 252 -10.74 -2.50 -12.62
N TYR A 253 -9.99 -3.32 -11.89
CA TYR A 253 -8.64 -3.02 -11.42
C TYR A 253 -7.59 -3.85 -12.14
N PHE A 254 -6.55 -3.17 -12.59
CA PHE A 254 -5.46 -3.71 -13.38
C PHE A 254 -4.16 -3.68 -12.60
N THR A 255 -3.41 -4.78 -12.70
CA THR A 255 -2.01 -4.86 -12.28
C THR A 255 -1.28 -5.78 -13.24
N TRP A 256 0.01 -5.55 -13.46
CA TRP A 256 0.85 -6.47 -14.22
C TRP A 256 2.15 -6.75 -13.50
N THR A 257 2.76 -7.90 -13.82
CA THR A 257 4.07 -8.26 -13.26
C THR A 257 4.86 -9.15 -14.21
N GLY A 258 6.19 -9.15 -14.05
CA GLY A 258 7.07 -10.08 -14.74
C GLY A 258 6.91 -11.51 -14.21
N SER A 259 7.09 -12.48 -15.09
CA SER A 259 7.08 -13.93 -14.77
C SER A 259 8.21 -14.39 -13.83
N ASP A 260 9.13 -13.50 -13.48
CA ASP A 260 10.17 -13.70 -12.48
C ASP A 260 9.80 -13.14 -11.11
N ASN A 261 8.83 -12.24 -10.99
CA ASN A 261 8.45 -11.63 -9.71
C ASN A 261 7.57 -12.54 -8.84
N VAL A 262 7.56 -12.25 -7.53
CA VAL A 262 6.77 -12.97 -6.53
C VAL A 262 5.82 -11.99 -5.84
N MET A 263 4.52 -12.15 -6.08
CA MET A 263 3.45 -11.42 -5.39
C MET A 263 3.24 -11.97 -3.98
N PHE A 264 3.11 -11.11 -2.98
CA PHE A 264 2.78 -11.56 -1.63
C PHE A 264 1.26 -11.79 -1.49
N PRO A 265 0.81 -12.75 -0.64
CA PRO A 265 -0.60 -13.19 -0.59
C PRO A 265 -1.65 -12.09 -0.33
N HIS A 266 -1.23 -10.95 0.20
CA HIS A 266 -2.13 -9.85 0.56
C HIS A 266 -2.04 -8.65 -0.39
N MET A 267 -1.26 -8.74 -1.47
CA MET A 267 -1.04 -7.63 -2.39
C MET A 267 -2.35 -7.11 -2.96
N LEU A 268 -3.18 -7.98 -3.52
CA LEU A 268 -4.43 -7.57 -4.15
C LEU A 268 -5.41 -6.96 -3.15
N ASP A 269 -5.56 -7.57 -1.98
CA ASP A 269 -6.46 -7.11 -0.91
C ASP A 269 -6.08 -5.69 -0.45
N VAL A 270 -4.78 -5.45 -0.26
CA VAL A 270 -4.26 -4.16 0.19
C VAL A 270 -4.39 -3.11 -0.91
N LEU A 271 -3.96 -3.39 -2.14
CA LEU A 271 -3.98 -2.39 -3.21
C LEU A 271 -5.41 -2.05 -3.65
N ALA A 272 -6.29 -3.04 -3.79
CA ALA A 272 -7.69 -2.82 -4.15
C ALA A 272 -8.41 -2.02 -3.06
N GLY A 273 -8.17 -2.34 -1.78
CA GLY A 273 -8.70 -1.58 -0.65
C GLY A 273 -8.27 -0.12 -0.66
N HIS A 274 -7.01 0.19 -1.00
CA HIS A 274 -6.54 1.58 -1.13
C HIS A 274 -7.10 2.28 -2.37
N LEU A 275 -7.35 1.60 -3.49
CA LEU A 275 -8.04 2.21 -4.62
C LEU A 275 -9.50 2.52 -4.30
N ASP A 276 -10.21 1.63 -3.60
CA ASP A 276 -11.57 1.91 -3.15
C ASP A 276 -11.61 3.09 -2.16
N THR A 277 -10.55 3.22 -1.35
CA THR A 277 -10.35 4.33 -0.41
C THR A 277 -10.19 5.66 -1.14
N TYR A 278 -9.24 5.70 -2.06
CA TYR A 278 -8.79 6.91 -2.74
C TYR A 278 -9.41 6.94 -4.12
N GLN A 279 -10.69 7.31 -4.15
CA GLN A 279 -11.46 7.41 -5.40
C GLN A 279 -10.89 8.46 -6.37
N ASP A 280 -10.17 9.44 -5.83
CA ASP A 280 -9.43 10.47 -6.57
C ASP A 280 -8.10 9.96 -7.17
N ALA A 281 -7.62 8.77 -6.75
CA ALA A 281 -6.42 8.17 -7.29
C ALA A 281 -6.75 7.28 -8.49
N ALA A 282 -6.01 7.50 -9.58
CA ALA A 282 -6.00 6.63 -10.76
C ALA A 282 -5.26 5.32 -10.51
N GLY A 283 -4.31 5.33 -9.57
CA GLY A 283 -3.47 4.19 -9.23
C GLY A 283 -2.91 4.29 -7.82
N VAL A 284 -2.47 3.15 -7.30
CA VAL A 284 -1.73 3.02 -6.06
C VAL A 284 -0.48 2.16 -6.27
N TYR A 285 0.59 2.42 -5.53
CA TYR A 285 1.77 1.57 -5.50
C TYR A 285 2.34 1.42 -4.09
N SER A 286 3.15 0.39 -3.89
CA SER A 286 3.76 0.05 -2.61
C SER A 286 5.27 -0.12 -2.71
N ASP A 287 5.89 -0.33 -1.56
CA ASP A 287 7.27 -0.79 -1.49
C ASP A 287 7.40 -2.21 -2.04
N ASN A 288 8.63 -2.60 -2.39
CA ASN A 288 8.93 -3.93 -2.89
C ASN A 288 10.21 -4.48 -2.26
N ALA A 289 10.39 -5.78 -2.23
CA ALA A 289 11.61 -6.42 -1.75
C ALA A 289 12.52 -6.84 -2.90
N LEU A 290 13.83 -6.88 -2.64
CA LEU A 290 14.77 -7.62 -3.45
C LEU A 290 15.00 -9.00 -2.82
N ILE A 291 14.95 -10.05 -3.63
CA ILE A 291 15.22 -11.44 -3.23
C ILE A 291 16.33 -12.04 -4.11
N ASP A 292 17.10 -12.97 -3.58
CA ASP A 292 18.09 -13.69 -4.38
C ASP A 292 17.46 -14.76 -5.29
N ASN A 293 18.25 -15.45 -6.12
CA ASN A 293 17.76 -16.50 -7.02
C ASN A 293 17.07 -17.67 -6.30
N LYS A 294 17.38 -17.89 -5.01
CA LYS A 294 16.74 -18.90 -4.15
C LYS A 294 15.46 -18.38 -3.47
N GLY A 295 15.09 -17.12 -3.70
CA GLY A 295 13.95 -16.47 -3.07
C GLY A 295 14.22 -15.99 -1.64
N ARG A 296 15.48 -15.94 -1.21
CA ARG A 296 15.83 -15.40 0.11
C ARG A 296 15.79 -13.88 0.07
N PHE A 297 15.18 -13.30 1.09
CA PHE A 297 15.13 -11.85 1.29
C PHE A 297 16.53 -11.23 1.35
N LEU A 298 16.73 -10.14 0.62
CA LEU A 298 17.94 -9.33 0.67
C LEU A 298 17.68 -8.01 1.41
N TYR A 299 16.78 -7.17 0.90
CA TYR A 299 16.38 -5.91 1.55
C TYR A 299 15.07 -5.33 0.98
N ASN A 300 14.46 -4.41 1.72
CA ASN A 300 13.30 -3.64 1.29
C ASN A 300 13.74 -2.43 0.45
N MET A 301 13.05 -2.20 -0.67
CA MET A 301 13.18 -1.00 -1.47
C MET A 301 12.03 -0.06 -1.13
N HIS A 302 12.32 0.92 -0.29
CA HIS A 302 11.38 1.99 0.04
C HIS A 302 11.19 2.93 -1.15
N ARG A 303 9.94 3.23 -1.46
CA ARG A 303 9.59 4.21 -2.49
C ARG A 303 9.26 5.54 -1.82
N PRO A 304 9.56 6.68 -2.46
CA PRO A 304 9.13 7.95 -1.94
C PRO A 304 7.64 8.15 -2.19
N ASP A 305 7.03 9.02 -1.38
CA ASP A 305 5.70 9.55 -1.62
C ASP A 305 5.54 10.01 -3.07
N TYR A 306 4.34 9.78 -3.61
CA TYR A 306 4.07 10.13 -4.99
C TYR A 306 4.19 11.64 -5.20
N ASN A 307 5.06 12.00 -6.14
CA ASN A 307 5.11 13.34 -6.68
C ASN A 307 5.40 13.22 -8.19
N PRO A 308 4.51 13.69 -9.07
CA PRO A 308 4.67 13.56 -10.52
C PRO A 308 5.93 14.27 -11.04
N ASN A 309 6.44 15.29 -10.35
CA ASN A 309 7.73 15.90 -10.70
C ASN A 309 8.92 14.95 -10.49
N LEU A 310 8.79 13.95 -9.62
CA LEU A 310 9.81 12.90 -9.48
C LEU A 310 9.85 11.99 -10.70
N LEU A 311 8.73 11.77 -11.39
CA LEU A 311 8.75 11.07 -12.68
C LEU A 311 9.47 11.88 -13.75
N LEU A 312 9.53 13.20 -13.65
CA LEU A 312 10.31 14.03 -14.58
C LEU A 312 11.82 13.96 -14.31
N ASP A 313 12.26 13.45 -13.17
CA ASP A 313 13.65 13.09 -12.95
C ASP A 313 13.89 11.68 -13.51
N VAL A 314 14.58 11.59 -14.66
CA VAL A 314 14.85 10.31 -15.33
C VAL A 314 15.64 9.32 -14.46
N SER A 315 16.34 9.79 -13.43
CA SER A 315 17.00 8.89 -12.46
C SER A 315 15.99 8.14 -11.57
N ARG A 316 14.75 8.65 -11.49
CA ARG A 316 13.61 8.11 -10.75
C ARG A 316 12.52 7.55 -11.66
N GLN A 317 12.84 7.19 -12.91
CA GLN A 317 11.89 6.58 -13.85
C GLN A 317 11.18 5.33 -13.30
N TRP A 318 11.78 4.68 -12.29
CA TRP A 318 11.25 3.50 -11.59
C TRP A 318 10.42 3.85 -10.34
N LEU A 319 9.90 5.08 -10.21
CA LEU A 319 9.20 5.58 -9.01
C LEU A 319 8.12 4.61 -8.50
N ILE A 320 7.21 4.21 -9.41
CA ILE A 320 6.06 3.35 -9.11
C ILE A 320 6.49 1.90 -8.82
N GLY A 321 7.64 1.48 -9.39
CA GLY A 321 8.19 0.15 -9.19
C GLY A 321 7.35 -0.96 -9.82
N ILE A 322 7.35 -2.12 -9.18
CA ILE A 322 6.71 -3.36 -9.68
C ILE A 322 5.41 -3.70 -8.94
N SER A 323 5.12 -2.99 -7.84
CA SER A 323 4.00 -3.29 -6.95
C SER A 323 3.00 -2.16 -7.04
N PHE A 324 2.06 -2.29 -7.98
CA PHE A 324 1.05 -1.27 -8.24
C PHE A 324 -0.27 -1.90 -8.65
N MET A 325 -1.33 -1.11 -8.56
CA MET A 325 -2.65 -1.38 -9.11
C MET A 325 -3.25 -0.07 -9.59
N PHE A 326 -3.96 -0.09 -10.70
CA PHE A 326 -4.59 1.11 -11.28
C PHE A 326 -5.93 0.74 -11.90
N ARG A 327 -6.75 1.75 -12.15
CA ARG A 327 -8.10 1.54 -12.68
C ARG A 327 -8.06 1.24 -14.19
N ARG A 328 -8.99 0.40 -14.64
CA ARG A 328 -9.18 0.06 -16.06
C ARG A 328 -9.43 1.31 -16.91
N ASP A 329 -10.35 2.17 -16.48
CA ASP A 329 -10.76 3.38 -17.20
C ASP A 329 -9.58 4.34 -17.43
N VAL A 330 -8.65 4.42 -16.47
CA VAL A 330 -7.39 5.15 -16.62
C VAL A 330 -6.57 4.59 -17.78
N PHE A 331 -6.36 3.27 -17.83
CA PHE A 331 -5.60 2.61 -18.91
C PHE A 331 -6.20 2.88 -20.29
N GLU A 332 -7.53 2.73 -20.39
CA GLU A 332 -8.29 2.95 -21.62
C GLU A 332 -8.21 4.42 -22.05
N SER A 333 -8.31 5.36 -21.10
CA SER A 333 -8.25 6.80 -21.37
C SER A 333 -6.88 7.28 -21.88
N VAL A 334 -5.79 6.63 -21.46
CA VAL A 334 -4.43 6.92 -21.92
C VAL A 334 -4.01 6.07 -23.13
N GLN A 335 -4.92 5.22 -23.63
CA GLN A 335 -4.73 4.36 -24.80
C GLN A 335 -3.59 3.35 -24.65
N GLY A 336 -3.35 2.88 -23.42
CA GLY A 336 -2.34 1.88 -23.11
C GLY A 336 -0.89 2.24 -23.47
N CYS A 337 -0.07 1.21 -23.62
CA CYS A 337 1.35 1.34 -23.94
C CYS A 337 1.56 1.68 -25.42
N ASP A 338 2.56 2.54 -25.70
CA ASP A 338 2.97 2.88 -27.06
C ASP A 338 3.74 1.71 -27.70
N LEU A 339 3.14 1.10 -28.72
CA LEU A 339 3.72 -0.07 -29.42
C LEU A 339 4.99 0.26 -30.23
N SER A 340 5.29 1.54 -30.47
CA SER A 340 6.52 1.95 -31.14
C SER A 340 7.74 1.94 -30.21
N LEU A 341 7.52 1.81 -28.89
CA LEU A 341 8.59 1.75 -27.90
C LEU A 341 9.11 0.32 -27.75
N GLN A 342 10.42 0.15 -27.85
CA GLN A 342 11.09 -1.11 -27.49
C GLN A 342 11.56 -1.12 -26.03
N PHE A 343 11.69 0.07 -25.41
CA PHE A 343 12.16 0.27 -24.05
C PHE A 343 11.48 1.51 -23.44
N GLY A 344 11.28 1.51 -22.12
CA GLY A 344 10.70 2.62 -21.37
C GLY A 344 9.18 2.72 -21.52
N GLU A 345 8.52 1.62 -21.88
CA GLU A 345 7.08 1.51 -22.08
C GLU A 345 6.28 1.68 -20.80
N ASP A 346 6.80 1.21 -19.66
CA ASP A 346 6.22 1.43 -18.34
C ASP A 346 6.34 2.91 -17.96
N TYR A 347 7.49 3.52 -18.19
CA TYR A 347 7.75 4.93 -17.92
C TYR A 347 6.90 5.86 -18.79
N ASP A 348 6.72 5.56 -20.09
CA ASP A 348 5.78 6.29 -20.96
C ASP A 348 4.34 6.18 -20.43
N LEU A 349 3.90 4.98 -20.03
CA LEU A 349 2.58 4.78 -19.46
C LEU A 349 2.39 5.60 -18.17
N TRP A 350 3.36 5.57 -17.25
CA TRP A 350 3.29 6.34 -16.02
C TRP A 350 3.29 7.85 -16.27
N LEU A 351 4.05 8.35 -17.25
CA LEU A 351 4.02 9.76 -17.63
C LEU A 351 2.69 10.18 -18.27
N LYS A 352 2.07 9.31 -19.10
CA LYS A 352 0.72 9.55 -19.64
C LYS A 352 -0.33 9.65 -18.53
N ILE A 353 -0.25 8.78 -17.54
CA ILE A 353 -1.15 8.79 -16.39
C ILE A 353 -0.88 10.05 -15.54
N ALA A 354 0.38 10.31 -15.21
CA ALA A 354 0.78 11.45 -14.38
C ALA A 354 0.51 12.82 -15.00
N SER A 355 0.35 12.91 -16.32
CA SER A 355 -0.03 14.17 -16.98
C SER A 355 -1.52 14.50 -16.88
N ARG A 356 -2.34 13.59 -16.34
CA ARG A 356 -3.81 13.73 -16.26
C ARG A 356 -4.39 13.37 -14.90
N TYR A 357 -3.73 12.49 -14.15
CA TYR A 357 -4.26 11.88 -12.95
C TYR A 357 -3.23 11.82 -11.81
N GLN A 358 -3.75 11.70 -10.59
CA GLN A 358 -2.95 11.43 -9.40
C GLN A 358 -2.78 9.92 -9.18
N ILE A 359 -1.61 9.54 -8.70
CA ILE A 359 -1.31 8.20 -8.19
C ILE A 359 -0.98 8.36 -6.71
N ARG A 360 -1.14 7.32 -5.90
CA ARG A 360 -0.76 7.37 -4.48
C ARG A 360 0.24 6.28 -4.13
N HIS A 361 1.24 6.63 -3.34
CA HIS A 361 2.02 5.65 -2.59
C HIS A 361 1.19 5.22 -1.38
N ILE A 362 1.04 3.92 -1.15
CA ILE A 362 0.39 3.41 0.06
C ILE A 362 1.37 3.52 1.25
N PRO A 363 0.89 3.55 2.51
CA PRO A 363 1.71 3.88 3.67
C PRO A 363 3.03 3.13 3.77
N ASP A 364 4.04 3.85 4.28
CA ASP A 364 5.43 3.41 4.43
C ASP A 364 5.54 1.97 4.99
N GLN A 365 6.40 1.17 4.37
CA GLN A 365 6.80 -0.20 4.75
C GLN A 365 5.87 -1.35 4.32
N MET A 366 4.79 -1.09 3.58
CA MET A 366 4.02 -2.20 2.99
C MET A 366 4.74 -2.76 1.76
N VAL A 367 5.57 -3.78 1.98
CA VAL A 367 6.14 -4.58 0.91
C VAL A 367 5.14 -5.62 0.47
N LEU A 368 4.72 -5.58 -0.80
CA LEU A 368 3.68 -6.47 -1.34
C LEU A 368 4.15 -7.33 -2.53
N MET A 369 5.35 -7.08 -3.04
CA MET A 369 5.95 -7.87 -4.11
C MET A 369 7.47 -7.93 -3.93
N ALA A 370 8.07 -9.02 -4.39
CA ALA A 370 9.51 -9.17 -4.49
C ALA A 370 9.96 -9.43 -5.93
N TYR A 371 11.15 -8.95 -6.30
CA TYR A 371 11.81 -9.29 -7.56
C TYR A 371 13.21 -9.85 -7.34
N HIS A 372 13.69 -10.60 -8.34
CA HIS A 372 14.96 -11.30 -8.25
C HIS A 372 16.15 -10.40 -8.54
N ASP A 373 17.18 -10.57 -7.71
CA ASP A 373 18.51 -10.08 -7.99
C ASP A 373 19.21 -10.97 -9.02
N HIS A 374 19.00 -10.62 -10.28
CA HIS A 374 19.66 -11.26 -11.40
C HIS A 374 21.17 -10.95 -11.48
N SER A 375 21.74 -10.08 -10.63
CA SER A 375 23.17 -9.73 -10.71
C SER A 375 24.10 -10.85 -10.24
N SER A 376 23.58 -11.77 -9.43
CA SER A 376 24.31 -12.91 -8.87
C SER A 376 24.49 -14.01 -9.92
N GLY A 377 25.75 -14.23 -10.34
CA GLY A 377 26.11 -15.23 -11.34
C GLY A 377 26.20 -14.75 -12.79
N MET A 378 25.96 -13.45 -13.06
CA MET A 378 26.23 -12.87 -14.38
C MET A 378 27.73 -12.86 -14.69
N SER A 379 28.07 -13.28 -15.90
CA SER A 379 29.36 -13.01 -16.53
C SER A 379 29.59 -11.51 -16.70
N ASP A 380 30.85 -11.11 -16.88
CA ASP A 380 31.19 -9.70 -17.09
C ASP A 380 30.57 -9.16 -18.40
N GLU A 381 30.43 -9.99 -19.43
CA GLU A 381 29.74 -9.63 -20.67
C GLU A 381 28.25 -9.35 -20.44
N GLU A 382 27.55 -10.19 -19.66
CA GLU A 382 26.14 -9.98 -19.33
C GLU A 382 25.94 -8.72 -18.49
N ARG A 383 26.84 -8.45 -17.54
CA ARG A 383 26.86 -7.20 -16.79
C ARG A 383 27.05 -6.00 -17.70
N GLN A 384 27.99 -6.07 -18.64
CA GLN A 384 28.24 -4.99 -19.58
C GLN A 384 27.03 -4.73 -20.49
N ARG A 385 26.41 -5.78 -21.04
CA ARG A 385 25.17 -5.66 -21.84
C ARG A 385 24.03 -5.07 -21.01
N ARG A 386 23.88 -5.48 -19.75
CA ARG A 386 22.88 -4.92 -18.83
C ARG A 386 23.12 -3.43 -18.58
N CYS A 387 24.36 -3.02 -18.32
CA CYS A 387 24.71 -1.61 -18.15
C CYS A 387 24.39 -0.79 -19.42
N GLN A 388 24.77 -1.29 -20.60
CA GLN A 388 24.44 -0.65 -21.88
C GLN A 388 22.93 -0.52 -22.09
N GLY A 389 22.15 -1.54 -21.73
CA GLY A 389 20.68 -1.50 -21.78
C GLY A 389 20.09 -0.46 -20.82
N LEU A 390 20.63 -0.33 -19.61
CA LEU A 390 20.21 0.70 -18.65
C LEU A 390 20.51 2.11 -19.15
N ASP A 391 21.69 2.32 -19.76
CA ASP A 391 22.06 3.62 -20.34
C ASP A 391 21.18 3.97 -21.55
N TYR A 392 20.91 2.99 -22.41
CA TYR A 392 19.95 3.15 -23.51
C TYR A 392 18.55 3.53 -23.01
N THR A 393 18.08 2.83 -21.97
CA THR A 393 16.77 3.12 -21.34
C THR A 393 16.72 4.54 -20.78
N ARG A 394 17.80 5.00 -20.12
CA ARG A 394 17.88 6.37 -19.61
C ARG A 394 17.86 7.42 -20.73
N HIS A 395 18.58 7.18 -21.82
CA HIS A 395 18.51 8.06 -22.99
C HIS A 395 17.09 8.11 -23.56
N LYS A 396 16.43 6.96 -23.69
CA LYS A 396 15.05 6.90 -24.16
C LYS A 396 14.08 7.60 -23.22
N ALA A 397 14.25 7.46 -21.92
CA ALA A 397 13.46 8.16 -20.91
C ALA A 397 13.59 9.69 -21.03
N GLN A 398 14.77 10.21 -21.39
CA GLN A 398 14.92 11.64 -21.67
C GLN A 398 14.10 12.10 -22.88
N GLU A 399 13.99 11.28 -23.93
CA GLU A 399 13.14 11.58 -25.08
C GLU A 399 11.66 11.53 -24.73
N ILE A 400 11.23 10.46 -24.03
CA ILE A 400 9.83 10.27 -23.60
C ILE A 400 9.40 11.43 -22.70
N ARG A 401 10.23 11.80 -21.70
CA ARG A 401 9.97 12.90 -20.76
C ARG A 401 9.62 14.21 -21.48
N LYS A 402 10.30 14.54 -22.58
CA LYS A 402 10.07 15.79 -23.32
C LYS A 402 8.64 15.91 -23.84
N LYS A 403 7.96 14.78 -24.09
CA LYS A 403 6.55 14.76 -24.54
C LYS A 403 5.58 15.26 -23.45
N TYR A 404 5.91 15.04 -22.18
CA TYR A 404 4.97 15.23 -21.06
C TYR A 404 5.39 16.33 -20.07
N ILE A 405 6.64 16.82 -20.15
CA ILE A 405 7.17 17.80 -19.18
C ILE A 405 6.28 19.03 -19.03
N GLN A 406 5.74 19.57 -20.13
CA GLN A 406 4.87 20.74 -20.09
C GLN A 406 3.53 20.40 -19.42
N GLN A 407 2.88 19.31 -19.85
CA GLN A 407 1.59 18.88 -19.29
C GLN A 407 1.67 18.57 -17.80
N ILE A 408 2.72 17.88 -17.36
CA ILE A 408 2.94 17.59 -15.94
C ILE A 408 3.25 18.87 -15.16
N SER A 409 4.07 19.78 -15.72
CA SER A 409 4.33 21.07 -15.07
C SER A 409 3.05 21.89 -14.91
N GLU A 410 2.20 21.93 -15.92
CA GLU A 410 0.90 22.62 -15.88
C GLU A 410 -0.05 21.96 -14.89
N PHE A 411 -0.14 20.63 -14.88
CA PHE A 411 -0.96 19.86 -13.94
C PHE A 411 -0.52 20.03 -12.48
N THR A 412 0.78 20.27 -12.25
CA THR A 412 1.32 20.50 -10.89
C THR A 412 1.28 21.96 -10.45
N ASN A 413 1.35 22.93 -11.37
CA ASN A 413 1.38 24.37 -11.07
C ASN A 413 -0.01 25.04 -11.14
N GLY A 414 -0.89 24.54 -11.99
CA GLY A 414 -2.30 24.90 -11.99
C GLY A 414 -3.02 23.93 -11.07
N GLN A 415 -3.43 24.42 -9.90
CA GLN A 415 -4.30 23.78 -8.91
C GLN A 415 -4.71 22.33 -9.24
N ILE A 416 -4.34 21.40 -8.36
CA ILE A 416 -5.04 20.12 -8.16
C ILE A 416 -6.51 20.39 -8.41
N GLN A 417 -7.03 20.00 -9.58
CA GLN A 417 -8.45 20.00 -9.83
C GLN A 417 -8.98 18.96 -8.84
N PRO A 418 -9.75 19.35 -7.81
CA PRO A 418 -10.49 18.34 -7.08
C PRO A 418 -11.49 17.78 -8.09
N VAL A 419 -11.38 16.49 -8.37
CA VAL A 419 -12.51 15.75 -8.93
C VAL A 419 -13.41 15.38 -7.77
#